data_AF-A0A2S9FE73-F1
#
_entry.id   AF-A0A2S9FE73-F1
#
_cell.length_a   1.000
_cell.length_b   1.000
_cell.length_c   1.000
_cell.angle_alpha   90.00
_cell.angle_beta   90.00
_cell.angle_gamma   90.00
#
_symmetry.space_group_name_H-M   'P 1'
#
loop_
_entity.id
_entity.type
_entity.pdbx_description
1 polymer ?
#
loop_
_entity_poly.entity_id
_entity_poly.type
_entity_poly.pdbx_seq_one_letter_code
_entity_poly.pdbx_strand_id
1 'polypeptide(L)'
;MMVGVGGEHAAAAGRVPAVDEFLDSARHRPAGLLIEGEAGIGKTTLWLSVVDRAASVGFQVLTARTGQAESDPAHAAVADVFAGIAPDVLAGLPDVQRLAADRVLLREHTAGRPTDERVTAAALL
;
A
#
# COMPACT_ATOMS: atom_id res chain seq x y z
N MET A 1 -26.29 9.53 -2.97
CA MET A 1 -26.25 8.75 -4.21
C MET A 1 -24.81 8.76 -4.71
N MET A 2 -24.13 7.59 -4.66
CA MET A 2 -22.88 7.21 -5.34
C MET A 2 -21.57 8.01 -5.06
N VAL A 3 -20.35 7.45 -4.97
CA VAL A 3 -19.79 6.09 -5.13
C VAL A 3 -18.57 5.99 -4.19
N GLY A 4 -18.38 4.87 -3.50
CA GLY A 4 -17.10 4.50 -2.87
C GLY A 4 -16.82 3.04 -3.23
N VAL A 5 -15.88 2.84 -4.15
CA VAL A 5 -15.64 1.60 -4.91
C VAL A 5 -15.11 0.52 -3.96
N GLY A 6 -15.99 -0.40 -3.54
CA GLY A 6 -15.60 -1.68 -2.97
C GLY A 6 -15.06 -2.57 -4.08
N GLY A 7 -13.73 -2.68 -4.17
CA GLY A 7 -13.07 -3.66 -5.02
C GLY A 7 -13.48 -5.06 -4.60
N GLU A 8 -14.03 -5.81 -5.54
CA GLU A 8 -14.37 -7.22 -5.39
C GLU A 8 -13.14 -8.00 -4.90
N HIS A 9 -13.25 -8.63 -3.73
CA HIS A 9 -12.23 -9.51 -3.19
C HIS A 9 -12.20 -10.79 -4.03
N ALA A 10 -11.35 -10.82 -5.06
CA ALA A 10 -11.03 -12.06 -5.74
C ALA A 10 -10.14 -12.90 -4.80
N ALA A 11 -10.77 -13.67 -3.93
CA ALA A 11 -10.12 -14.72 -3.15
C ALA A 11 -9.73 -15.88 -4.08
N ALA A 12 -8.72 -15.66 -4.92
CA ALA A 12 -8.11 -16.71 -5.73
C ALA A 12 -6.96 -17.33 -4.93
N ALA A 13 -7.19 -18.51 -4.37
CA ALA A 13 -6.16 -19.33 -3.75
C ALA A 13 -4.97 -19.50 -4.72
N GLY A 14 -3.77 -19.21 -4.20
CA GLY A 14 -2.56 -18.95 -4.97
C GLY A 14 -2.28 -19.91 -6.13
N ARG A 15 -2.39 -19.38 -7.36
CA ARG A 15 -1.72 -19.91 -8.55
C ARG A 15 -1.23 -18.73 -9.40
N VAL A 16 -0.15 -18.93 -10.15
CA VAL A 16 0.42 -17.91 -11.09
C VAL A 16 -0.61 -17.24 -12.02
N PRO A 17 -1.64 -17.94 -12.57
CA PRO A 17 -2.66 -17.29 -13.39
C PRO A 17 -3.44 -16.20 -12.65
N ALA A 18 -3.64 -16.34 -11.34
CA ALA A 18 -4.32 -15.34 -10.52
C ALA A 18 -3.49 -14.05 -10.37
N VAL A 19 -2.16 -14.13 -10.49
CA VAL A 19 -1.28 -12.96 -10.41
C VAL A 19 -1.36 -12.13 -11.68
N ASP A 20 -1.25 -12.77 -12.86
CA ASP A 20 -1.35 -12.03 -14.12
C ASP A 20 -2.76 -11.45 -14.31
N GLU A 21 -3.82 -12.17 -13.92
CA GLU A 21 -5.21 -11.67 -13.94
C GLU A 21 -5.40 -10.49 -12.97
N PHE A 22 -4.84 -10.60 -11.76
CA PHE A 22 -4.84 -9.49 -10.79
C PHE A 22 -4.16 -8.25 -11.37
N LEU A 23 -2.97 -8.41 -11.96
CA LEU A 23 -2.22 -7.29 -12.53
C LEU A 23 -2.93 -6.67 -13.73
N ASP A 24 -3.60 -7.47 -14.56
CA ASP A 24 -4.40 -6.95 -15.68
C ASP A 24 -5.62 -6.16 -15.17
N SER A 25 -6.32 -6.67 -14.17
CA SER A 25 -7.42 -5.95 -13.51
C SER A 25 -6.96 -4.63 -12.88
N ALA A 26 -5.81 -4.64 -12.19
CA ALA A 26 -5.22 -3.48 -11.52
C ALA A 26 -4.84 -2.33 -12.48
N ARG A 27 -4.68 -2.59 -13.78
CA ARG A 27 -4.46 -1.53 -14.79
C ARG A 27 -5.69 -0.67 -15.04
N HIS A 28 -6.88 -1.24 -14.83
CA HIS A 28 -8.14 -0.64 -15.26
C HIS A 28 -9.01 -0.20 -14.09
N ARG A 29 -8.84 -0.81 -12.91
CA ARG A 29 -9.66 -0.58 -11.72
C ARG A 29 -8.90 -0.92 -10.44
N PRO A 30 -9.32 -0.38 -9.28
CA PRO A 30 -8.84 -0.85 -7.99
C PRO A 30 -9.09 -2.36 -7.84
N ALA A 31 -8.05 -3.10 -7.46
CA ALA A 31 -8.08 -4.56 -7.29
C ALA A 31 -7.24 -4.95 -6.06
N GLY A 32 -7.56 -6.10 -5.45
CA GLY A 32 -6.81 -6.66 -4.33
C GLY A 32 -6.51 -8.13 -4.53
N LEU A 33 -5.32 -8.56 -4.11
CA LEU A 33 -4.88 -9.97 -4.10
C LEU A 33 -4.58 -10.39 -2.66
N LEU A 34 -5.25 -11.44 -2.19
CA LEU A 34 -5.06 -12.00 -0.86
C LEU A 34 -4.30 -13.32 -0.95
N ILE A 35 -3.11 -13.38 -0.32
CA ILE A 35 -2.28 -14.59 -0.27
C ILE A 35 -2.47 -15.27 1.08
N GLU A 36 -3.25 -16.35 1.08
CA GLU A 36 -3.51 -17.19 2.27
C GLU A 36 -2.83 -18.55 2.17
N GLY A 37 -2.52 -19.12 3.33
CA GLY A 37 -1.92 -20.45 3.43
C GLY A 37 -1.19 -20.66 4.75
N GLU A 38 -0.75 -21.90 4.97
CA GLU A 38 -0.11 -22.30 6.22
C GLU A 38 1.24 -21.59 6.49
N ALA A 39 1.65 -21.54 7.75
CA ALA A 39 2.97 -21.05 8.11
C ALA A 39 4.05 -21.89 7.39
N GLY A 40 5.02 -21.22 6.76
CA GLY A 40 6.10 -21.91 6.03
C GLY A 40 5.77 -22.37 4.61
N ILE A 41 4.54 -22.23 4.11
CA ILE A 41 4.17 -22.67 2.73
C ILE A 41 4.79 -21.83 1.60
N GLY A 42 5.58 -20.79 1.94
CA GLY A 42 6.21 -19.91 0.95
C GLY A 42 5.37 -18.69 0.55
N LYS A 43 4.40 -18.24 1.38
CA LYS A 43 3.61 -17.01 1.12
C LYS A 43 4.49 -15.80 0.84
N THR A 44 5.56 -15.62 1.62
CA THR A 44 6.52 -14.52 1.43
C THR A 44 7.22 -14.62 0.07
N THR A 45 7.59 -15.83 -0.35
CA THR A 45 8.21 -16.08 -1.66
C THR A 45 7.24 -15.75 -2.80
N LEU A 46 5.97 -16.16 -2.67
CA LEU A 46 4.94 -15.81 -3.66
C LEU A 46 4.69 -14.29 -3.70
N TRP A 47 4.61 -13.63 -2.54
CA TRP A 47 4.43 -12.18 -2.49
C TRP A 47 5.59 -11.44 -3.17
N LEU A 48 6.84 -11.87 -2.93
CA LEU A 48 8.01 -11.30 -3.61
C LEU A 48 7.94 -11.49 -5.13
N SER A 49 7.51 -12.65 -5.61
CA SER A 49 7.37 -12.86 -7.06
C SER A 49 6.26 -12.01 -7.68
N VAL A 50 5.18 -11.72 -6.95
CA VAL A 50 4.14 -10.76 -7.38
C VAL A 50 4.71 -9.35 -7.49
N VAL A 51 5.49 -8.92 -6.49
CA VAL A 51 6.17 -7.60 -6.48
C VAL A 51 7.11 -7.47 -7.68
N ASP A 52 7.97 -8.46 -7.90
CA ASP A 52 8.92 -8.45 -9.03
C ASP A 52 8.17 -8.43 -10.37
N ARG A 53 7.10 -9.22 -10.48
CA ARG A 53 6.27 -9.26 -11.68
C ARG A 53 5.60 -7.92 -11.96
N ALA A 54 4.99 -7.30 -10.95
CA ALA A 54 4.35 -6.00 -11.05
C ALA A 54 5.33 -4.92 -11.54
N ALA A 55 6.53 -4.88 -10.94
CA ALA A 55 7.59 -3.97 -11.35
C ALA A 55 8.01 -4.22 -12.81
N SER A 56 8.18 -5.49 -13.21
CA SER A 56 8.58 -5.87 -14.58
C SER A 56 7.58 -5.44 -15.67
N VAL A 57 6.30 -5.29 -15.30
CA VAL A 57 5.24 -4.85 -16.22
C VAL A 57 4.88 -3.37 -16.06
N GLY A 58 5.71 -2.60 -15.34
CA GLY A 58 5.67 -1.14 -15.30
C GLY A 58 4.82 -0.53 -14.17
N PHE A 59 4.40 -1.31 -13.17
CA PHE A 59 3.80 -0.73 -11.97
C PHE A 59 4.87 -0.08 -11.09
N GLN A 60 4.54 1.06 -10.48
CA GLN A 60 5.27 1.54 -9.32
C GLN A 60 4.83 0.70 -8.11
N VAL A 61 5.77 -0.06 -7.54
CA VAL A 61 5.47 -0.95 -6.42
C VAL A 61 5.92 -0.31 -5.12
N LEU A 62 4.97 -0.13 -4.20
CA LEU A 62 5.23 0.29 -2.82
C LEU A 62 4.99 -0.93 -1.92
N THR A 63 5.95 -1.24 -1.04
CA THR A 63 5.86 -2.40 -0.14
C THR A 63 5.99 -1.96 1.31
N ALA A 64 5.13 -2.49 2.17
CA ALA A 64 5.22 -2.36 3.61
C ALA A 64 5.41 -3.74 4.26
N ARG A 65 6.26 -3.83 5.28
CA ARG A 65 6.56 -5.08 5.99
C ARG A 65 6.38 -4.90 7.48
N THR A 66 5.13 -4.89 7.92
CA THR A 66 4.83 -4.85 9.36
C THR A 66 4.92 -6.25 9.94
N GLY A 67 5.88 -6.45 10.84
CA GLY A 67 6.01 -7.71 11.57
C GLY A 67 4.88 -7.88 12.58
N GLN A 68 4.53 -9.13 12.92
CA GLN A 68 3.52 -9.42 13.97
C GLN A 68 3.86 -8.85 15.36
N ALA A 69 5.08 -8.33 15.57
CA ALA A 69 5.57 -7.82 16.84
C ALA A 69 5.34 -6.31 17.06
N GLU A 70 4.79 -5.59 16.07
CA GLU A 70 4.55 -4.15 16.21
C GLU A 70 3.25 -3.85 16.94
N SER A 71 3.30 -2.91 17.89
CA SER A 71 2.16 -2.56 18.76
C SER A 71 1.09 -1.70 18.07
N ASP A 72 1.38 -1.16 16.87
CA ASP A 72 0.42 -0.49 15.98
C ASP A 72 0.81 -0.71 14.50
N PRO A 73 0.49 -1.89 13.93
CA PRO A 73 0.92 -2.28 12.59
C PRO A 73 0.25 -1.45 11.48
N ALA A 74 -0.84 -0.73 11.74
CA ALA A 74 -1.48 0.08 10.71
C ALA A 74 -0.64 1.32 10.38
N HIS A 75 -0.17 2.04 11.40
CA HIS A 75 0.66 3.24 11.20
C HIS A 75 2.03 2.92 10.62
N ALA A 76 2.67 1.84 11.08
CA ALA A 76 3.96 1.38 10.54
C ALA A 76 3.86 1.01 9.05
N ALA A 77 2.77 0.34 8.66
CA ALA A 77 2.56 -0.03 7.25
C ALA A 77 2.42 1.20 6.36
N VAL A 78 1.68 2.21 6.82
CA VAL A 78 1.49 3.44 6.06
C VAL A 78 2.80 4.22 5.96
N ALA A 79 3.59 4.28 7.04
CA ALA A 79 4.92 4.89 7.01
C ALA A 79 5.85 4.23 6.00
N ASP A 80 5.89 2.90 5.96
CA ASP A 80 6.68 2.15 4.97
C ASP A 80 6.25 2.48 3.52
N VAL A 81 4.95 2.59 3.26
CA VAL A 81 4.43 2.97 1.94
C VAL A 81 4.90 4.36 1.54
N PHE A 82 4.78 5.35 2.42
CA PHE A 82 5.26 6.71 2.15
C PHE A 82 6.78 6.77 1.98
N ALA A 83 7.54 5.92 2.69
CA ALA A 83 9.00 5.89 2.58
C ALA A 83 9.47 5.43 1.20
N GLY A 84 8.67 4.62 0.50
CA GLY A 84 8.90 4.20 -0.87
C GLY A 84 8.59 5.26 -1.94
N ILE A 85 8.01 6.40 -1.56
CA ILE A 85 7.65 7.48 -2.50
C ILE A 85 8.80 8.50 -2.57
N ALA A 86 9.17 8.89 -3.80
CA ALA A 86 10.23 9.85 -4.02
C ALA A 86 9.89 11.23 -3.39
N PRO A 87 10.85 11.92 -2.76
CA PRO A 87 10.58 13.15 -2.02
C PRO A 87 9.98 14.30 -2.86
N ASP A 88 10.31 14.35 -4.14
CA ASP A 88 9.79 15.32 -5.11
C ASP A 88 8.29 15.12 -5.40
N VAL A 89 7.83 13.85 -5.44
CA VAL A 89 6.40 13.53 -5.55
C VAL A 89 5.65 14.00 -4.31
N LEU A 90 6.20 13.75 -3.11
CA LEU A 90 5.61 14.22 -1.84
C LEU A 90 5.61 15.75 -1.74
N ALA A 91 6.63 16.41 -2.28
CA ALA A 91 6.70 17.86 -2.34
C ALA A 91 5.60 18.47 -3.24
N GLY A 92 5.04 17.70 -4.18
CA GLY A 92 3.91 18.12 -5.02
C GLY A 92 2.55 18.09 -4.33
N LEU A 93 2.43 17.49 -3.14
CA LEU A 93 1.16 17.37 -2.42
C LEU A 93 0.63 18.74 -1.94
N PRO A 94 -0.70 18.94 -1.89
CA PRO A 94 -1.35 20.02 -1.15
C PRO A 94 -0.85 20.12 0.29
N ASP A 95 -0.76 21.34 0.84
CA ASP A 95 -0.15 21.62 2.15
C ASP A 95 -0.60 20.67 3.27
N VAL A 96 -1.90 20.39 3.34
CA VAL A 96 -2.51 19.56 4.38
C VAL A 96 -2.13 18.08 4.21
N GLN A 97 -2.02 17.60 2.98
CA GLN A 97 -1.64 16.22 2.65
C GLN A 97 -0.12 16.00 2.82
N ARG A 98 0.69 17.00 2.42
CA ARG A 98 2.14 17.00 2.65
C ARG A 98 2.47 16.93 4.14
N LEU A 99 1.81 17.75 4.97
CA LEU A 99 1.98 17.72 6.42
C LEU A 99 1.60 16.35 7.02
N ALA A 100 0.58 15.69 6.47
CA ALA A 100 0.21 14.34 6.89
C ALA A 100 1.30 13.31 6.54
N ALA A 101 1.84 13.34 5.32
CA ALA A 101 2.92 12.48 4.88
C ALA A 101 4.20 12.68 5.71
N ASP A 102 4.59 13.93 5.97
CA ASP A 102 5.81 14.25 6.73
C ASP A 102 5.73 13.77 8.20
N ARG A 103 4.55 13.83 8.81
CA ARG A 103 4.31 13.31 10.16
C ARG A 103 4.35 11.80 10.23
N VAL A 104 3.74 11.14 9.25
CA VAL A 104 3.78 9.67 9.13
C VAL A 104 5.21 9.17 8.93
N LEU A 105 6.02 9.93 8.18
CA LEU A 105 7.44 9.63 7.97
C LEU A 105 8.35 10.04 9.15
N LEU A 106 7.78 10.56 10.25
CA LEU A 106 8.51 11.12 11.39
C LEU A 106 9.55 12.20 11.01
N ARG A 107 9.36 12.87 9.87
CA ARG A 107 10.27 13.92 9.36
C ARG A 107 10.06 15.26 10.04
N GLU A 108 8.87 15.51 10.59
CA GLU A 108 8.57 16.67 11.44
C GLU A 108 8.07 16.27 12.83
N HIS A 109 8.78 16.73 13.87
CA HIS A 109 8.29 16.78 15.25
C HIS A 109 7.67 18.15 15.54
N THR A 110 6.55 18.47 14.90
CA THR A 110 5.77 19.68 15.23
C THR A 110 4.55 19.32 16.08
N ALA A 111 4.51 19.84 17.31
CA ALA A 111 3.33 19.78 18.17
C ALA A 111 2.19 20.58 17.52
N GLY A 112 1.27 19.87 16.84
CA GLY A 112 0.13 20.45 16.13
C GLY A 112 -1.07 19.49 16.15
N ARG A 113 -2.20 19.91 15.56
CA ARG A 113 -3.44 19.10 15.52
C ARG A 113 -3.13 17.68 15.04
N PRO A 114 -3.68 16.63 15.69
CA PRO A 114 -3.52 15.26 15.23
C PRO A 114 -3.94 15.17 13.75
N THR A 115 -3.10 14.53 12.94
CA THR A 115 -3.45 14.20 11.56
C THR A 115 -4.54 13.13 11.61
N ASP A 116 -5.69 13.39 11.00
CA ASP A 116 -6.76 12.40 10.86
C ASP A 116 -6.38 11.39 9.77
N GLU A 117 -6.68 10.11 9.98
CA GLU A 117 -6.47 8.99 9.05
C GLU A 117 -6.94 9.31 7.62
N ARG A 118 -8.04 10.07 7.50
CA ARG A 118 -8.56 10.48 6.19
C ARG A 118 -7.60 11.36 5.41
N VAL A 119 -6.88 12.25 6.10
CA VAL A 119 -5.91 13.15 5.46
C VAL A 119 -4.69 12.37 5.01
N THR A 120 -4.25 11.40 5.82
CA THR A 120 -3.18 10.48 5.46
C THR A 120 -3.55 9.63 4.24
N ALA A 121 -4.75 9.07 4.20
CA ALA A 121 -5.24 8.30 3.06
C ALA A 121 -5.35 9.15 1.79
N ALA A 122 -5.79 10.41 1.91
CA ALA A 122 -5.95 11.33 0.79
C ALA A 122 -4.62 11.74 0.11
N ALA A 123 -3.47 11.56 0.78
CA ALA A 123 -2.17 11.80 0.19
C ALA A 123 -1.72 10.67 -0.77
N LEU A 124 -2.50 9.58 -0.87
CA LEU A 124 -2.28 8.45 -1.79
C LEU A 124 -3.34 8.37 -2.92
N LEU A 125 -4.20 9.39 -3.05
CA LEU A 125 -5.28 9.48 -4.06
C LEU A 125 -4.96 10.57 -5.11
#